data_AF-A0A4Q2UTK7-F1
#
_entry.id   AF-A0A4Q2UTK7-F1
#
_cell.length_a   1.000
_cell.length_b   1.000
_cell.length_c   1.000
_cell.angle_alpha   90.00
_cell.angle_beta   90.00
_cell.angle_gamma   90.00
#
_symmetry.space_group_name_H-M   'P 1'
#
loop_
_entity.id
_entity.type
_entity.pdbx_description
1 polymer ?
#
loop_
_entity_poly.entity_id
_entity_poly.type
_entity_poly.pdbx_seq_one_letter_code
_entity_poly.pdbx_strand_id
1 'polypeptide(L)'
;VAYKDIYARASKEAQFLKSEVLYSTRPSATRPNIVFSRDPQDHRRQRNEISHAFSGKSLSEAQVVIEDYTELFVTQLVEKGGPKTEGVDVSVVYNWLTFDIIGHLTFGESFDCVKQWKGSEWVTLILDFATQLSLGTVLNRLSVPSFALSVFMPTSFKNSLISHDRMTDKKIDQLVQSSKAQDDKGTQSLQQSYFFTRTIREGEFDPVHLREQAKVMMLAGSETTATFLAG
;
A
#
# COMPACT_ATOMS: atom_id res chain seq x y z
N VAL A 1 -25.18 16.64 -7.59
CA VAL A 1 -25.66 17.04 -6.25
C VAL A 1 -25.32 15.94 -5.24
N ALA A 2 -25.84 14.70 -5.41
CA ALA A 2 -25.56 13.56 -4.53
C ALA A 2 -24.08 13.26 -4.21
N TYR A 3 -23.15 13.40 -5.17
CA TYR A 3 -21.71 13.14 -4.90
C TYR A 3 -21.17 14.02 -3.76
N LYS A 4 -21.50 15.32 -3.76
CA LYS A 4 -21.05 16.22 -2.69
C LYS A 4 -21.76 15.90 -1.38
N ASP A 5 -23.04 15.53 -1.42
CA ASP A 5 -23.79 15.18 -0.22
C ASP A 5 -23.24 13.93 0.47
N ILE A 6 -22.74 12.96 -0.32
CA ILE A 6 -22.18 11.70 0.19
C ILE A 6 -20.73 11.86 0.65
N TYR A 7 -19.89 12.56 -0.13
CA TYR A 7 -18.43 12.61 0.09
C TYR A 7 -17.91 13.89 0.74
N ALA A 8 -18.71 14.97 0.82
CA ALA A 8 -18.28 16.17 1.53
C ALA A 8 -18.13 15.90 3.04
N ARG A 9 -17.39 16.77 3.71
CA ARG A 9 -17.19 16.72 5.16
C ARG A 9 -18.52 17.01 5.85
N ALA A 10 -19.33 15.99 6.10
CA ALA A 10 -20.64 16.16 6.73
C ALA A 10 -20.47 16.68 8.17
N SER A 11 -21.46 17.45 8.64
CA SER A 11 -21.61 17.78 10.06
C SER A 11 -21.72 16.47 10.87
N LYS A 12 -21.43 16.52 12.19
CA LYS A 12 -21.32 15.35 13.07
C LYS A 12 -22.53 14.40 13.07
N GLU A 13 -23.67 14.80 12.51
CA GLU A 13 -24.95 14.09 12.62
C GLU A 13 -25.40 13.38 11.32
N ALA A 14 -24.67 13.52 10.20
CA ALA A 14 -25.12 13.00 8.89
C ALA A 14 -24.01 12.38 8.01
N GLN A 15 -23.02 11.68 8.60
CA GLN A 15 -22.02 10.97 7.80
C GLN A 15 -22.53 9.61 7.32
N PHE A 16 -22.57 9.41 6.01
CA PHE A 16 -22.82 8.09 5.42
C PHE A 16 -21.66 7.15 5.75
N LEU A 17 -21.97 6.07 6.47
CA LEU A 17 -20.98 5.05 6.80
C LEU A 17 -20.63 4.21 5.57
N LYS A 18 -19.37 3.79 5.51
CA LYS A 18 -18.89 2.79 4.56
C LYS A 18 -19.71 1.49 4.70
N SER A 19 -20.05 0.89 3.57
CA SER A 19 -20.83 -0.36 3.48
C SER A 19 -20.16 -1.49 4.26
N GLU A 20 -20.93 -2.22 5.06
CA GLU A 20 -20.45 -3.40 5.78
C GLU A 20 -20.08 -4.54 4.85
N VAL A 21 -20.71 -4.63 3.68
CA VAL A 21 -20.48 -5.71 2.72
C VAL A 21 -19.07 -5.62 2.12
N LEU A 22 -18.62 -4.40 1.81
CA LEU A 22 -17.33 -4.13 1.15
C LEU A 22 -16.21 -3.83 2.16
N TYR A 23 -16.53 -3.14 3.25
CA TYR A 23 -15.54 -2.64 4.21
C TYR A 23 -15.55 -3.41 5.55
N SER A 24 -15.99 -4.67 5.55
CA SER A 24 -15.78 -5.55 6.71
C SER A 24 -14.31 -5.96 6.80
N THR A 25 -13.75 -5.93 7.99
CA THR A 25 -12.42 -6.51 8.25
C THR A 25 -12.49 -8.02 8.38
N ARG A 26 -11.40 -8.69 7.99
CA ARG A 26 -11.22 -10.12 8.26
C ARG A 26 -10.98 -10.34 9.76
N PRO A 27 -11.34 -11.51 10.31
CA PRO A 27 -11.08 -11.83 11.73
C PRO A 27 -9.61 -11.73 12.15
N SER A 28 -8.67 -11.89 11.22
CA SER A 28 -7.22 -11.81 11.46
C SER A 28 -6.70 -10.37 11.64
N ALA A 29 -7.48 -9.35 11.26
CA ALA A 29 -7.14 -7.95 11.45
C ALA A 29 -7.98 -7.40 12.61
N THR A 30 -7.38 -7.35 13.80
CA THR A 30 -7.99 -6.83 15.04
C THR A 30 -8.38 -5.35 14.93
N ARG A 31 -7.63 -4.57 14.14
CA ARG A 31 -7.95 -3.16 13.82
C ARG A 31 -7.92 -2.96 12.30
N PRO A 32 -8.99 -2.37 11.68
CA PRO A 32 -8.99 -2.07 10.26
C PRO A 32 -7.94 -1.03 9.90
N ASN A 33 -7.36 -1.11 8.71
CA ASN A 33 -6.59 -0.01 8.12
C ASN A 33 -7.52 1.15 7.71
N ILE A 34 -6.95 2.27 7.27
CA ILE A 34 -7.69 3.52 7.06
C ILE A 34 -8.79 3.39 6.00
N VAL A 35 -8.57 2.56 4.98
CA VAL A 35 -9.55 2.32 3.92
C VAL A 35 -10.74 1.50 4.45
N PHE A 36 -10.49 0.53 5.32
CA PHE A 36 -11.53 -0.34 5.89
C PHE A 36 -12.14 0.21 7.18
N SER A 37 -11.58 1.26 7.78
CA SER A 37 -12.16 1.89 8.97
C SER A 37 -13.52 2.53 8.63
N ARG A 38 -14.58 1.99 9.25
CA ARG A 38 -15.97 2.45 9.13
C ARG A 38 -16.32 3.48 10.20
N ASP A 39 -15.72 3.41 11.39
CA ASP A 39 -15.91 4.40 12.45
C ASP A 39 -15.20 5.71 12.06
N PRO A 40 -15.94 6.83 11.91
CA PRO A 40 -15.35 8.12 11.58
C PRO A 40 -14.31 8.64 12.57
N GLN A 41 -14.39 8.25 13.85
CA GLN A 41 -13.42 8.68 14.87
C GLN A 41 -12.11 7.91 14.72
N ASP A 42 -12.17 6.58 14.58
CA ASP A 42 -10.98 5.76 14.30
C ASP A 42 -10.33 6.16 12.96
N HIS A 43 -11.12 6.32 11.90
CA HIS A 43 -10.61 6.81 10.61
C HIS A 43 -9.90 8.17 10.76
N ARG A 44 -10.43 9.09 11.58
CA ARG A 44 -9.79 10.40 11.83
C ARG A 44 -8.47 10.25 12.56
N ARG A 45 -8.38 9.34 13.55
CA ARG A 45 -7.12 9.06 14.26
C ARG A 45 -6.08 8.50 13.28
N GLN A 46 -6.42 7.47 12.52
CA GLN A 46 -5.54 6.89 11.51
C GLN A 46 -5.10 7.91 10.46
N ARG A 47 -6.03 8.76 9.98
CA ARG A 47 -5.69 9.86 9.06
C ARG A 47 -4.66 10.81 9.65
N ASN A 48 -4.83 11.18 10.92
CA ASN A 48 -3.88 12.07 11.60
C ASN A 48 -2.50 11.41 11.72
N GLU A 49 -2.45 10.12 12.09
CA GLU A 49 -1.22 9.32 12.20
C GLU A 49 -0.41 9.35 10.89
N ILE A 50 -1.06 9.10 9.75
CA ILE A 50 -0.38 9.08 8.43
C ILE A 50 -0.21 10.45 7.78
N SER A 51 -0.93 11.49 8.23
CA SER A 51 -0.96 12.79 7.54
C SER A 51 0.41 13.46 7.41
N HIS A 52 1.34 13.15 8.33
CA HIS A 52 2.70 13.67 8.33
C HIS A 52 3.48 13.25 7.09
N ALA A 53 3.26 12.03 6.60
CA ALA A 53 3.87 11.49 5.38
C ALA A 53 3.48 12.28 4.13
N PHE A 54 2.36 13.01 4.18
CA PHE A 54 1.83 13.82 3.08
C PHE A 54 1.97 15.32 3.36
N SER A 55 2.83 15.71 4.31
CA SER A 55 3.15 17.12 4.55
C SER A 55 3.98 17.71 3.42
N GLY A 56 3.96 19.04 3.24
CA GLY A 56 4.77 19.70 2.20
C GLY A 56 6.27 19.38 2.29
N LYS A 57 6.79 19.23 3.51
CA LYS A 57 8.17 18.79 3.74
C LYS A 57 8.39 17.35 3.23
N SER A 58 7.56 16.41 3.66
CA SER A 58 7.70 15.00 3.25
C SER A 58 7.48 14.80 1.76
N LEU A 59 6.60 15.58 1.13
CA LEU A 59 6.43 15.58 -0.33
C LEU A 59 7.67 16.08 -1.07
N SER A 60 8.34 17.12 -0.56
CA SER A 60 9.62 17.59 -1.12
C SER A 60 10.72 16.54 -1.02
N GLU A 61 10.73 15.75 0.06
CA GLU A 61 11.68 14.66 0.23
C GLU A 61 11.33 13.45 -0.65
N ALA A 62 10.03 13.17 -0.84
CA ALA A 62 9.54 12.14 -1.74
C ALA A 62 9.83 12.47 -3.22
N GLN A 63 9.90 13.76 -3.59
CA GLN A 63 10.22 14.19 -4.96
C GLN A 63 11.54 13.60 -5.44
N VAL A 64 12.59 13.61 -4.61
CA VAL A 64 13.90 13.03 -4.96
C VAL A 64 13.77 11.56 -5.33
N VAL A 65 13.03 10.79 -4.51
CA VAL A 65 12.76 9.36 -4.77
C VAL A 65 12.02 9.17 -6.09
N ILE A 66 10.98 9.99 -6.33
CA ILE A 66 10.19 9.91 -7.57
C ILE A 66 11.04 10.21 -8.79
N GLU A 67 11.89 11.24 -8.72
CA GLU A 67 12.79 11.64 -9.80
C GLU A 67 13.79 10.51 -10.12
N ASP A 68 14.46 9.96 -9.11
CA ASP A 68 15.44 8.87 -9.28
C ASP A 68 14.83 7.65 -9.99
N TYR A 69 13.65 7.20 -9.56
CA TYR A 69 12.97 6.06 -10.19
C TYR A 69 12.43 6.39 -11.57
N THR A 70 11.98 7.63 -11.80
CA THR A 70 11.50 8.07 -13.11
C THR A 70 12.64 8.13 -14.12
N GLU A 71 13.82 8.63 -13.72
CA GLU A 71 15.01 8.66 -14.58
C GLU A 71 15.47 7.25 -14.94
N LEU A 72 15.54 6.34 -13.95
CA LEU A 72 15.84 4.93 -14.18
C LEU A 72 14.81 4.30 -15.13
N PHE A 73 13.52 4.59 -14.93
CA PHE A 73 12.45 4.08 -15.78
C PHE A 73 12.56 4.55 -17.22
N VAL A 74 12.81 5.85 -17.44
CA VAL A 74 12.99 6.40 -18.79
C VAL A 74 14.19 5.75 -19.47
N THR A 75 15.30 5.58 -18.74
CA THR A 75 16.50 4.91 -19.26
C THR A 75 16.19 3.49 -19.74
N GLN A 76 15.53 2.71 -18.89
CA GLN A 76 15.15 1.33 -19.22
C GLN A 76 14.10 1.27 -20.34
N LEU A 77 13.15 2.21 -20.36
CA LEU A 77 12.11 2.29 -21.37
C LEU A 77 12.69 2.58 -22.76
N VAL A 78 13.68 3.47 -22.86
CA VAL A 78 14.39 3.74 -24.13
C VAL A 78 15.13 2.49 -24.61
N GLU A 79 15.79 1.76 -23.69
CA GLU A 79 16.55 0.56 -24.04
C GLU A 79 15.64 -0.60 -24.46
N LYS A 80 14.53 -0.83 -23.73
CA LYS A 80 13.66 -2.01 -23.89
C LYS A 80 12.43 -1.77 -24.76
N GLY A 81 11.99 -0.52 -24.91
CA GLY A 81 10.81 -0.12 -25.67
C GLY A 81 11.10 0.71 -26.93
N GLY A 82 12.37 0.85 -27.31
CA GLY A 82 12.75 1.62 -28.48
C GLY A 82 12.33 0.99 -29.83
N PRO A 83 12.50 1.69 -30.96
CA PRO A 83 12.01 1.25 -32.29
C PRO A 83 12.56 -0.09 -32.81
N LYS A 84 13.58 -0.65 -32.15
CA LYS A 84 14.23 -1.91 -32.51
C LYS A 84 13.78 -3.09 -31.65
N THR A 85 12.82 -2.89 -30.74
CA THR A 85 12.28 -3.94 -29.85
C THR A 85 10.86 -4.32 -30.27
N GLU A 86 10.28 -5.31 -29.61
CA GLU A 86 8.88 -5.71 -29.82
C GLU A 86 7.88 -4.72 -29.20
N GLY A 87 8.36 -3.60 -28.66
CA GLY A 87 7.59 -2.70 -27.82
C GLY A 87 7.45 -3.24 -26.40
N VAL A 88 6.80 -2.46 -25.55
CA VAL A 88 6.55 -2.82 -24.14
C VAL A 88 5.09 -2.59 -23.81
N ASP A 89 4.56 -3.41 -22.91
CA ASP A 89 3.25 -3.16 -22.32
C ASP A 89 3.38 -2.03 -21.28
N VAL A 90 2.92 -0.83 -21.66
CA VAL A 90 2.98 0.37 -20.80
C VAL A 90 2.24 0.19 -19.48
N SER A 91 1.15 -0.58 -19.46
CA SER A 91 0.39 -0.89 -18.25
C SER A 91 1.23 -1.69 -17.26
N VAL A 92 2.00 -2.66 -17.77
CA VAL A 92 2.88 -3.49 -16.94
C VAL A 92 4.06 -2.68 -16.41
N VAL A 93 4.74 -1.90 -17.26
CA VAL A 93 5.95 -1.19 -16.83
C VAL A 93 5.64 0.03 -15.94
N TYR A 94 4.47 0.68 -16.10
CA TYR A 94 4.01 1.70 -15.15
C TYR A 94 3.64 1.12 -13.79
N ASN A 95 3.11 -0.11 -13.74
CA ASN A 95 2.96 -0.82 -12.47
C ASN A 95 4.33 -0.99 -11.80
N TRP A 96 5.36 -1.44 -12.52
CA TRP A 96 6.71 -1.58 -11.93
C TRP A 96 7.25 -0.26 -11.37
N LEU A 97 7.13 0.84 -12.11
CA LEU A 97 7.55 2.17 -11.66
C LEU A 97 6.85 2.60 -10.37
N THR A 98 5.51 2.54 -10.37
CA THR A 98 4.72 3.02 -9.23
C THR A 98 4.87 2.12 -8.02
N PHE A 99 5.05 0.81 -8.21
CA PHE A 99 5.40 -0.12 -7.13
C PHE A 99 6.76 0.19 -6.53
N ASP A 100 7.81 0.41 -7.33
CA ASP A 100 9.13 0.75 -6.79
C ASP A 100 9.11 2.08 -6.03
N ILE A 101 8.42 3.11 -6.55
CA ILE A 101 8.27 4.41 -5.87
C ILE A 101 7.52 4.25 -4.55
N ILE A 102 6.29 3.70 -4.57
CA ILE A 102 5.48 3.61 -3.35
C ILE A 102 6.08 2.62 -2.35
N GLY A 103 6.76 1.58 -2.85
CA GLY A 103 7.56 0.65 -2.06
C GLY A 103 8.66 1.34 -1.30
N HIS A 104 9.44 2.16 -1.98
CA HIS A 104 10.49 2.96 -1.35
C HIS A 104 9.92 3.92 -0.32
N LEU A 105 8.85 4.67 -0.66
CA LEU A 105 8.22 5.60 0.28
C LEU A 105 7.59 4.89 1.50
N THR A 106 7.20 3.63 1.37
CA THR A 106 6.55 2.85 2.44
C THR A 106 7.56 2.09 3.32
N PHE A 107 8.57 1.45 2.72
CA PHE A 107 9.50 0.53 3.41
C PHE A 107 10.94 1.03 3.45
N GLY A 108 11.25 2.15 2.80
CA GLY A 108 12.62 2.63 2.64
C GLY A 108 13.48 1.82 1.67
N GLU A 109 12.86 0.96 0.85
CA GLU A 109 13.55 0.19 -0.18
C GLU A 109 12.66 -0.10 -1.40
N SER A 110 13.34 -0.24 -2.54
CA SER A 110 12.78 -0.67 -3.84
C SER A 110 12.31 -2.12 -3.85
N PHE A 111 11.55 -2.52 -4.88
CA PHE A 111 11.49 -3.93 -5.31
C PHE A 111 12.39 -4.24 -6.51
N ASP A 112 13.10 -3.22 -6.99
CA ASP A 112 13.99 -3.28 -8.14
C ASP A 112 13.28 -3.76 -9.41
N CYS A 113 11.96 -3.55 -9.52
CA CYS A 113 11.18 -3.99 -10.69
C CYS A 113 11.64 -3.26 -11.95
N VAL A 114 11.82 -1.93 -11.87
CA VAL A 114 12.32 -1.12 -12.98
C VAL A 114 13.77 -1.46 -13.29
N LYS A 115 14.61 -1.59 -12.27
CA LYS A 115 16.04 -1.93 -12.40
C LYS A 115 16.26 -3.27 -13.10
N GLN A 116 15.46 -4.28 -12.75
CA GLN A 116 15.54 -5.62 -13.33
C GLN A 116 14.69 -5.77 -14.60
N TRP A 117 13.88 -4.76 -14.92
CA TRP A 117 12.87 -4.80 -15.99
C TRP A 117 11.97 -6.03 -15.91
N LYS A 118 11.54 -6.35 -14.68
CA LYS A 118 10.76 -7.55 -14.37
C LYS A 118 9.94 -7.32 -13.11
N GLY A 119 8.69 -7.76 -13.12
CA GLY A 119 7.85 -7.74 -11.93
C GLY A 119 8.44 -8.58 -10.80
N SER A 120 8.43 -8.04 -9.59
CA SER A 120 8.74 -8.80 -8.38
C SER A 120 7.59 -9.75 -8.04
N GLU A 121 7.92 -10.94 -7.51
CA GLU A 121 6.93 -11.89 -6.98
C GLU A 121 6.02 -11.23 -5.94
N TRP A 122 6.56 -10.25 -5.20
CA TRP A 122 5.77 -9.54 -4.21
C TRP A 122 4.73 -8.58 -4.79
N VAL A 123 5.02 -7.96 -5.93
CA VAL A 123 4.07 -7.10 -6.65
C VAL A 123 2.86 -7.91 -7.09
N THR A 124 3.09 -9.12 -7.63
CA THR A 124 2.02 -10.04 -7.99
C THR A 124 1.18 -10.43 -6.76
N LEU A 125 1.81 -10.72 -5.62
CA LEU A 125 1.10 -11.04 -4.38
C LEU A 125 0.20 -9.88 -3.88
N ILE A 126 0.64 -8.62 -4.03
CA ILE A 126 -0.14 -7.43 -3.67
C ILE A 126 -1.29 -7.20 -4.65
N LEU A 127 -1.08 -7.39 -5.95
CA LEU A 127 -2.16 -7.27 -6.93
C LEU A 127 -3.21 -8.38 -6.76
N ASP A 128 -2.77 -9.60 -6.45
CA ASP A 128 -3.68 -10.70 -6.09
C ASP A 128 -4.56 -10.34 -4.89
N PHE A 129 -4.03 -9.59 -3.91
CA PHE A 129 -4.81 -9.15 -2.75
C PHE A 129 -6.06 -8.34 -3.15
N ALA A 130 -6.03 -7.55 -4.23
CA ALA A 130 -7.21 -6.86 -4.75
C ALA A 130 -8.31 -7.83 -5.23
N THR A 131 -7.91 -8.90 -5.91
CA THR A 131 -8.82 -9.99 -6.31
C THR A 131 -9.41 -10.69 -5.08
N GLN A 132 -8.60 -10.88 -4.03
CA GLN A 132 -9.02 -11.51 -2.78
C GLN A 132 -10.01 -10.64 -1.99
N LEU A 133 -9.88 -9.31 -2.03
CA LEU A 133 -10.85 -8.36 -1.45
C LEU A 133 -12.21 -8.46 -2.17
N SER A 134 -12.19 -8.55 -3.50
CA SER A 134 -13.39 -8.70 -4.31
C SER A 134 -14.13 -10.01 -4.00
N LEU A 135 -13.40 -11.13 -3.89
CA LEU A 135 -13.98 -12.42 -3.49
C LEU A 135 -14.60 -12.34 -2.08
N GLY A 136 -13.92 -11.74 -1.12
CA GLY A 136 -14.45 -11.54 0.24
C GLY A 136 -15.77 -10.77 0.24
N THR A 137 -15.86 -9.73 -0.58
CA THR A 137 -17.09 -8.93 -0.74
C THR A 137 -18.27 -9.76 -1.26
N VAL A 138 -18.03 -10.62 -2.26
CA VAL A 138 -19.05 -11.52 -2.79
C VAL A 138 -19.53 -12.52 -1.73
N LEU A 139 -18.59 -13.11 -0.98
CA LEU A 139 -18.92 -14.06 0.08
C LEU A 139 -19.75 -13.42 1.20
N ASN A 140 -19.41 -12.19 1.61
CA ASN A 140 -20.19 -11.41 2.56
C ASN A 140 -21.60 -11.11 2.03
N ARG A 141 -21.70 -10.72 0.75
CA ARG A 141 -22.99 -10.42 0.10
C ARG A 141 -23.91 -11.63 0.07
N LEU A 142 -23.35 -12.83 -0.10
CA LEU A 142 -24.07 -14.10 -0.07
C LEU A 142 -24.23 -14.68 1.34
N SER A 143 -23.74 -13.99 2.37
CA SER A 143 -23.77 -14.42 3.77
C SER A 143 -23.22 -15.83 3.97
N VAL A 144 -22.13 -16.17 3.26
CA VAL A 144 -21.50 -17.49 3.38
C VAL A 144 -20.95 -17.65 4.80
N PRO A 145 -21.38 -18.68 5.56
CA PRO A 145 -20.94 -18.84 6.94
C PRO A 145 -19.44 -19.18 7.02
N SER A 146 -18.78 -18.70 8.07
CA SER A 146 -17.31 -18.79 8.23
C SER A 146 -16.76 -20.22 8.22
N PHE A 147 -17.54 -21.21 8.68
CA PHE A 147 -17.15 -22.62 8.60
C PHE A 147 -17.09 -23.14 7.15
N ALA A 148 -17.93 -22.62 6.26
CA ALA A 148 -17.87 -23.00 4.84
C ALA A 148 -16.61 -22.40 4.20
N LEU A 149 -16.23 -21.18 4.58
CA LEU A 149 -14.98 -20.56 4.13
C LEU A 149 -13.76 -21.37 4.55
N SER A 150 -13.71 -21.88 5.80
CA SER A 150 -12.56 -22.66 6.25
C SER A 150 -12.40 -23.98 5.49
N VAL A 151 -13.51 -24.60 5.07
CA VAL A 151 -13.55 -25.88 4.34
C VAL A 151 -13.28 -25.71 2.83
N PHE A 152 -13.91 -24.72 2.18
CA PHE A 152 -13.88 -24.59 0.72
C PHE A 152 -12.82 -23.62 0.19
N MET A 153 -12.18 -22.82 1.05
CA MET A 153 -11.16 -21.88 0.60
C MET A 153 -9.90 -22.62 0.11
N PRO A 154 -9.46 -22.40 -1.14
CA PRO A 154 -8.29 -23.05 -1.69
C PRO A 154 -7.04 -22.82 -0.84
N THR A 155 -6.21 -23.85 -0.67
CA THR A 155 -4.96 -23.75 0.08
C THR A 155 -4.00 -22.72 -0.53
N SER A 156 -4.01 -22.57 -1.87
CA SER A 156 -3.24 -21.54 -2.57
C SER A 156 -3.61 -20.13 -2.13
N PHE A 157 -4.90 -19.85 -1.93
CA PHE A 157 -5.38 -18.56 -1.45
C PHE A 157 -4.93 -18.29 -0.01
N LYS A 158 -5.09 -19.28 0.90
CA LYS A 158 -4.61 -19.16 2.29
C LYS A 158 -3.10 -18.92 2.35
N ASN A 159 -2.34 -19.66 1.54
CA ASN A 159 -0.89 -19.51 1.46
C ASN A 159 -0.48 -18.14 0.90
N SER A 160 -1.17 -17.64 -0.13
CA SER A 160 -0.93 -16.29 -0.67
C SER A 160 -1.13 -15.21 0.39
N LEU A 161 -2.18 -15.32 1.21
CA LEU A 161 -2.40 -14.41 2.35
C LEU A 161 -1.28 -14.45 3.38
N ILE A 162 -0.87 -15.65 3.80
CA ILE A 162 0.22 -15.82 4.76
C ILE A 162 1.54 -15.27 4.20
N SER A 163 1.81 -15.51 2.91
CA SER A 163 2.99 -14.98 2.23
C SER A 163 2.97 -13.45 2.19
N HIS A 164 1.82 -12.84 1.89
CA HIS A 164 1.65 -11.39 1.87
C HIS A 164 1.88 -10.79 3.26
N ASP A 165 1.33 -11.41 4.30
CA ASP A 165 1.56 -11.00 5.69
C ASP A 165 3.04 -11.06 6.05
N ARG A 166 3.65 -12.22 5.84
CA ARG A 166 5.07 -12.48 6.17
C ARG A 166 6.03 -11.56 5.43
N MET A 167 5.81 -11.31 4.14
CA MET A 167 6.68 -10.43 3.36
C MET A 167 6.55 -8.98 3.80
N THR A 168 5.33 -8.53 4.11
CA THR A 168 5.10 -7.18 4.61
C THR A 168 5.73 -6.99 5.99
N ASP A 169 5.55 -7.94 6.91
CA ASP A 169 6.17 -7.92 8.24
C ASP A 169 7.68 -7.84 8.13
N LYS A 170 8.31 -8.66 7.28
CA LYS A 170 9.75 -8.63 7.07
C LYS A 170 10.26 -7.25 6.64
N LYS A 171 9.56 -6.57 5.73
CA LYS A 171 9.97 -5.24 5.25
C LYS A 171 9.77 -4.15 6.32
N ILE A 172 8.69 -4.25 7.10
CA ILE A 172 8.48 -3.37 8.25
C ILE A 172 9.57 -3.59 9.29
N ASP A 173 9.91 -4.83 9.61
CA ASP A 173 10.97 -5.15 10.57
C ASP A 173 12.33 -4.59 10.11
N GLN A 174 12.64 -4.70 8.82
CA GLN A 174 13.84 -4.10 8.22
C GLN A 174 13.83 -2.57 8.34
N LEU A 175 12.71 -1.92 8.08
CA LEU A 175 12.54 -0.47 8.24
C LEU A 175 12.71 -0.05 9.71
N VAL A 176 12.16 -0.81 10.66
CA VAL A 176 12.30 -0.54 12.09
C VAL A 176 13.76 -0.67 12.52
N GLN A 177 14.46 -1.72 12.07
CA GLN A 177 15.87 -1.93 12.38
C GLN A 177 16.76 -0.83 11.79
N SER A 178 16.51 -0.43 10.54
CA SER A 178 17.28 0.64 9.88
C SER A 178 17.06 1.99 10.56
N SER A 179 15.82 2.30 10.98
CA SER A 179 15.51 3.51 11.75
C SER A 179 16.26 3.55 13.08
N LYS A 180 16.27 2.44 13.85
CA LYS A 180 16.99 2.35 15.13
C LYS A 180 18.49 2.54 14.97
N ALA A 181 19.09 1.89 13.97
CA ALA A 181 20.52 1.97 13.71
C ALA A 181 20.99 3.39 13.29
N GLN A 182 20.10 4.19 12.69
CA GLN A 182 20.38 5.59 12.35
C GLN A 182 20.31 6.51 13.57
N ASP A 183 19.31 6.30 14.44
CA ASP A 183 19.16 7.06 15.68
C ASP A 183 20.37 6.83 16.62
N ASP A 184 20.86 5.58 16.75
CA ASP A 184 22.03 5.23 17.55
C ASP A 184 23.33 5.90 17.07
N LYS A 185 23.46 6.16 15.76
CA LYS A 185 24.64 6.81 15.18
C LYS A 185 24.61 8.34 15.30
N GLY A 186 23.59 8.91 15.95
CA GLY A 186 23.38 10.36 16.01
C GLY A 186 23.26 11.01 14.63
N THR A 187 23.05 10.20 13.59
CA THR A 187 23.02 10.65 12.22
C THR A 187 21.57 11.03 11.94
N GLN A 188 21.22 12.29 12.18
CA GLN A 188 19.96 12.90 11.71
C GLN A 188 19.90 12.96 10.16
N SER A 189 20.39 11.94 9.44
CA SER A 189 20.47 11.91 7.98
C SER A 189 19.23 11.34 7.30
N LEU A 190 18.08 11.25 7.98
CA LEU A 190 16.83 11.09 7.25
C LEU A 190 16.41 12.46 6.72
N GLN A 191 17.09 12.86 5.65
CA GLN A 191 16.50 13.72 4.61
C GLN A 191 15.33 13.00 3.89
N GLN A 192 15.07 11.73 4.17
CA GLN A 192 13.94 10.97 3.63
C GLN A 192 12.94 10.60 4.73
N SER A 193 11.80 11.29 4.73
CA SER A 193 10.60 10.87 5.46
C SER A 193 9.90 9.75 4.69
N TYR A 194 10.06 8.50 5.14
CA TYR A 194 9.17 7.41 4.71
C TYR A 194 7.81 7.55 5.42
N PHE A 195 6.79 6.89 4.89
CA PHE A 195 5.41 7.01 5.37
C PHE A 195 5.26 6.66 6.85
N PHE A 196 6.03 5.69 7.34
CA PHE A 196 5.94 5.19 8.71
C PHE A 196 7.11 5.59 9.61
N THR A 197 8.06 6.40 9.13
CA THR A 197 9.25 6.82 9.91
C THR A 197 8.85 7.44 11.25
N ARG A 198 7.84 8.32 11.24
CA ARG A 198 7.38 8.98 12.47
C ARG A 198 6.76 7.98 13.45
N THR A 199 5.84 7.15 12.97
CA THR A 199 5.17 6.11 13.76
C THR A 199 6.18 5.16 14.40
N ILE A 200 7.21 4.77 13.65
CA ILE A 200 8.28 3.89 14.12
C ILE A 200 9.14 4.58 15.19
N ARG A 201 9.49 5.86 15.01
CA ARG A 201 10.28 6.65 15.97
C ARG A 201 9.57 6.93 17.28
N GLU A 202 8.25 7.12 17.26
CA GLU A 202 7.44 7.29 18.47
C GLU A 202 7.41 6.01 19.33
N GLY A 203 7.82 4.86 18.75
CA GLY A 203 8.14 3.62 19.48
C GLY A 203 6.92 2.79 19.90
N GLU A 204 5.74 3.40 19.97
CA GLU A 204 4.48 2.72 20.30
C GLU A 204 3.58 2.59 19.06
N PHE A 205 3.56 1.41 18.44
CA PHE A 205 2.62 1.08 17.36
C PHE A 205 2.21 -0.39 17.43
N ASP A 206 1.00 -0.68 16.96
CA ASP A 206 0.53 -2.06 16.75
C ASP A 206 1.14 -2.61 15.45
N PRO A 207 2.01 -3.65 15.50
CA PRO A 207 2.66 -4.19 14.31
C PRO A 207 1.66 -4.74 13.27
N VAL A 208 0.57 -5.36 13.75
CA VAL A 208 -0.48 -5.88 12.86
C VAL A 208 -1.17 -4.74 12.16
N HIS A 209 -1.49 -3.67 12.89
CA HIS A 209 -2.10 -2.49 12.29
C HIS A 209 -1.17 -1.81 11.28
N LEU A 210 0.11 -1.66 11.60
CA LEU A 210 1.11 -1.06 10.71
C LEU A 210 1.26 -1.88 9.42
N ARG A 211 1.26 -3.21 9.53
CA ARG A 211 1.21 -4.12 8.38
C ARG A 211 -0.01 -3.87 7.50
N GLU A 212 -1.20 -3.82 8.08
CA GLU A 212 -2.43 -3.60 7.30
C GLU A 212 -2.46 -2.21 6.65
N GLN A 213 -1.87 -1.20 7.29
CA GLN A 213 -1.68 0.13 6.71
C GLN A 213 -0.69 0.11 5.54
N ALA A 214 0.44 -0.60 5.68
CA ALA A 214 1.45 -0.70 4.63
C ALA A 214 0.90 -1.38 3.38
N LYS A 215 0.16 -2.49 3.53
CA LYS A 215 -0.49 -3.19 2.42
C LYS A 215 -1.44 -2.30 1.63
N VAL A 216 -2.25 -1.50 2.33
CA VAL A 216 -3.22 -0.63 1.66
C VAL A 216 -2.55 0.57 0.99
N MET A 217 -1.46 1.11 1.57
CA MET A 217 -0.66 2.14 0.92
C MET A 217 -0.01 1.63 -0.36
N MET A 218 0.54 0.42 -0.32
CA MET A 218 1.10 -0.24 -1.50
C MET A 218 0.07 -0.40 -2.61
N LEU A 219 -1.07 -1.02 -2.33
CA LEU A 219 -2.11 -1.26 -3.32
C LEU A 219 -2.70 0.05 -3.86
N ALA A 220 -3.12 0.96 -2.96
CA ALA A 220 -3.80 2.18 -3.35
C ALA A 220 -2.87 3.15 -4.11
N GLY A 221 -1.60 3.23 -3.73
CA GLY A 221 -0.64 4.16 -4.33
C GLY A 221 -0.04 3.69 -5.66
N SER A 222 0.12 2.38 -5.84
CA SER A 222 0.68 1.82 -7.08
C SER A 222 -0.36 1.71 -8.19
N GLU A 223 -1.38 0.86 -8.00
CA GLU A 223 -2.32 0.46 -9.05
C GLU A 223 -3.11 1.64 -9.63
N THR A 224 -3.60 2.54 -8.77
CA THR A 224 -4.39 3.70 -9.22
C THR A 224 -3.55 4.68 -10.05
N THR A 225 -2.30 4.91 -9.63
CA THR A 225 -1.36 5.79 -10.33
C THR A 225 -0.90 5.16 -11.65
N ALA A 226 -0.60 3.86 -11.65
CA ALA A 226 -0.21 3.14 -12.87
C ALA A 226 -1.34 3.16 -13.91
N THR A 227 -2.57 2.90 -13.47
CA THR A 227 -3.76 2.94 -14.34
C THR A 227 -3.94 4.34 -14.92
N PHE A 228 -3.82 5.39 -14.10
CA PHE A 228 -3.91 6.77 -14.57
C PHE A 228 -2.84 7.13 -15.61
N LEU A 229 -1.60 6.64 -15.44
CA LEU A 229 -0.50 6.89 -16.37
C LEU A 229 -0.64 6.10 -17.68
N ALA A 230 -1.23 4.90 -17.62
CA ALA A 230 -1.42 4.04 -18.77
C ALA A 230 -2.54 4.51 -19.73
N GLY A 231 -3.52 5.28 -19.23
CA GLY A 231 -4.61 5.87 -20.02
C GLY A 231 -5.97 5.26 -19.71
#